data_AF-W7APF4-F1
#
_entry.id   AF-W7APF4-F1
#
_cell.length_a   1.000
_cell.length_b   1.000
_cell.length_c   1.000
_cell.angle_alpha   90.00
_cell.angle_beta   90.00
_cell.angle_gamma   90.00
#
_symmetry.space_group_name_H-M   'P 1'
#
loop_
_entity.id
_entity.type
_entity.pdbx_description
1 polymer ?
#
loop_
_entity_poly.entity_id
_entity_poly.type
_entity_poly.pdbx_seq_one_letter_code
_entity_poly.pdbx_strand_id
1 'polypeptide(L)'
;MLTCLASQFFICSTLSGDIAVAYDFVVKVSTLAFLIQYFISPIFQLKLVFSGSTYENSKPIKRIVDGVIAILALGYSLWIMKSGTENLTIFLLSAGLFLMGFLLYPLMKKQTVLPKD
;
A
#
# COMPACT_ATOMS: atom_id res chain seq x y z
N MET A 1 23.41 29.05 10.05
CA MET A 1 24.04 28.01 10.89
C MET A 1 23.38 26.64 10.73
N LEU A 2 22.08 26.49 10.96
CA LEU A 2 21.38 25.20 10.83
C LEU A 2 21.57 24.53 9.45
N THR A 3 21.48 25.31 8.37
CA THR A 3 21.68 24.82 6.99
C THR A 3 23.10 24.33 6.73
N CYS A 4 24.12 24.98 7.31
CA CYS A 4 25.52 24.57 7.17
C CYS A 4 25.81 23.27 7.93
N LEU A 5 25.20 23.11 9.11
CA LEU A 5 25.35 21.93 9.95
C LEU A 5 24.64 20.71 9.33
N ALA A 6 23.45 20.93 8.77
CA ALA A 6 22.73 19.91 7.99
C ALA A 6 23.54 19.48 6.75
N SER A 7 24.15 20.44 6.03
CA SER A 7 24.94 20.14 4.83
C SER A 7 26.23 19.37 5.14
N GLN A 8 26.94 19.70 6.23
CA GLN A 8 28.13 18.94 6.66
C GLN A 8 27.77 17.52 7.12
N PHE A 9 26.69 17.35 7.89
CA PHE A 9 26.21 16.02 8.27
C PHE A 9 25.83 15.18 7.04
N PHE A 10 25.18 15.79 6.06
CA PHE A 10 24.79 15.11 4.82
C PHE A 10 26.00 14.64 4.01
N ILE A 11 27.05 15.45 3.92
CA ILE A 11 28.31 15.09 3.24
C ILE A 11 29.02 13.94 3.97
N CYS A 12 29.15 14.01 5.29
CA CYS A 12 29.77 12.93 6.09
C CYS A 12 29.01 11.61 5.98
N SER A 13 27.67 11.65 6.03
CA SER A 13 26.85 10.45 5.94
C SER A 13 26.68 9.91 4.52
N THR A 14 26.82 10.76 3.48
CA THR A 14 26.95 10.31 2.08
C THR A 14 28.30 9.63 1.86
N LEU A 15 29.38 10.19 2.39
CA LEU A 15 30.72 9.61 2.34
C LEU A 15 30.80 8.27 3.09
N SER A 16 30.11 8.16 4.23
CA SER A 16 30.07 6.94 5.05
C SER A 16 29.16 5.84 4.49
N GLY A 17 28.44 6.08 3.38
CA GLY A 17 27.51 5.11 2.76
C GLY A 17 26.22 4.84 3.54
N ASP A 18 26.14 5.29 4.80
CA ASP A 18 25.05 4.98 5.72
C ASP A 18 23.69 5.54 5.26
N ILE A 19 23.66 6.80 4.77
CA ILE A 19 22.43 7.39 4.21
C ILE A 19 21.96 6.65 2.95
N ALA A 20 22.89 6.23 2.09
CA ALA A 20 22.52 5.54 0.85
C ALA A 20 21.86 4.19 1.14
N VAL A 21 22.35 3.45 2.14
CA VAL A 21 21.77 2.18 2.59
C VAL A 21 20.42 2.40 3.27
N ALA A 22 20.30 3.39 4.15
CA ALA A 22 19.04 3.71 4.82
C ALA A 22 17.97 4.18 3.82
N TYR A 23 18.36 4.97 2.82
CA TYR A 23 17.46 5.45 1.77
C TYR A 23 16.97 4.30 0.87
N ASP A 24 17.87 3.43 0.40
CA ASP A 24 17.51 2.24 -0.38
C ASP A 24 16.52 1.35 0.40
N PHE A 25 16.77 1.17 1.70
CA PHE A 25 15.85 0.45 2.58
C PHE A 25 14.46 1.11 2.64
N VAL A 26 14.36 2.43 2.87
CA VAL A 26 13.08 3.15 2.94
C VAL A 26 12.33 3.08 1.61
N VAL A 27 13.02 3.26 0.48
CA VAL A 27 12.42 3.16 -0.86
C VAL A 27 11.87 1.75 -1.09
N LYS A 28 12.64 0.71 -0.79
CA LYS A 28 12.20 -0.69 -0.91
C LYS A 28 10.99 -1.01 -0.02
N VAL A 29 11.01 -0.55 1.24
CA VAL A 29 9.87 -0.73 2.15
C VAL A 29 8.61 -0.04 1.61
N SER A 30 8.75 1.19 1.10
CA SER A 30 7.65 1.98 0.55
C SER A 30 7.06 1.34 -0.72
N THR A 31 7.89 0.91 -1.67
CA THR A 31 7.43 0.29 -2.91
C THR A 31 6.76 -1.06 -2.66
N LEU A 32 7.29 -1.88 -1.75
CA LEU A 32 6.63 -3.13 -1.33
C LEU A 32 5.30 -2.87 -0.62
N ALA A 33 5.15 -1.73 0.07
CA ALA A 33 3.93 -1.43 0.83
C ALA A 33 2.78 -1.13 -0.12
N PHE A 34 3.10 -0.44 -1.22
CA PHE A 34 2.16 -0.23 -2.31
C PHE A 34 1.80 -1.55 -3.01
N LEU A 35 2.73 -2.48 -3.19
CA LEU A 35 2.44 -3.81 -3.73
C LEU A 35 1.37 -4.56 -2.91
N ILE A 36 1.47 -4.50 -1.59
CA ILE A 36 0.47 -5.09 -0.67
C ILE A 36 -0.90 -4.42 -0.84
N GLN A 37 -0.94 -3.09 -0.95
CA GLN A 37 -2.19 -2.35 -1.21
C GLN A 37 -2.82 -2.77 -2.54
N TYR A 38 -1.99 -2.94 -3.57
CA TYR A 38 -2.41 -3.45 -4.88
C TYR A 38 -2.94 -4.88 -4.83
N PHE A 39 -2.49 -5.71 -3.89
CA PHE A 39 -3.02 -7.06 -3.67
C PHE A 39 -4.37 -7.06 -2.94
N ILE A 40 -4.55 -6.17 -1.96
CA ILE A 40 -5.80 -6.06 -1.18
C ILE A 40 -6.98 -5.58 -2.04
N SER A 41 -6.73 -4.66 -2.98
CA SER A 41 -7.75 -4.09 -3.87
C SER A 41 -8.55 -5.13 -4.67
N PRO A 42 -7.93 -6.04 -5.45
CA PRO A 42 -8.66 -7.03 -6.23
C PRO A 42 -9.27 -8.15 -5.38
N ILE A 43 -8.74 -8.42 -4.16
CA ILE A 43 -9.43 -9.30 -3.18
C ILE A 43 -10.78 -8.68 -2.81
N PHE A 44 -10.79 -7.38 -2.51
CA PHE A 44 -12.02 -6.68 -2.16
C PHE A 44 -12.98 -6.60 -3.35
N GLN A 45 -12.45 -6.34 -4.55
CA GLN A 45 -13.24 -6.35 -5.79
C GLN A 45 -13.88 -7.72 -6.04
N LEU A 46 -13.13 -8.81 -5.85
CA LEU A 46 -13.65 -10.17 -5.95
C LEU A 46 -14.73 -10.44 -4.89
N LYS A 47 -14.51 -10.01 -3.64
CA LYS A 47 -15.50 -10.12 -2.55
C LYS A 47 -16.80 -9.40 -2.89
N LEU A 48 -16.74 -8.21 -3.50
CA LEU A 48 -17.93 -7.46 -3.93
C LEU A 48 -18.68 -8.16 -5.07
N VAL A 49 -17.95 -8.74 -6.03
CA VAL A 49 -18.55 -9.52 -7.14
C VAL A 49 -19.29 -10.76 -6.62
N PHE A 50 -18.74 -11.43 -5.59
CA PHE A 50 -19.42 -12.54 -4.90
C PHE A 50 -20.63 -12.07 -4.08
N SER A 51 -20.50 -10.99 -3.30
CA SER A 51 -21.56 -10.48 -2.43
C SER A 51 -22.75 -9.91 -3.22
N GLY A 52 -22.56 -9.48 -4.48
CA GLY A 52 -23.64 -9.02 -5.37
C GLY A 52 -24.32 -7.70 -4.96
N SER A 53 -24.07 -7.19 -3.76
CA SER A 53 -24.78 -6.07 -3.12
C SER A 53 -24.58 -4.69 -3.76
N THR A 54 -23.57 -4.53 -4.62
CA THR A 54 -23.33 -3.28 -5.37
C THR A 54 -24.01 -3.27 -6.75
N TYR A 55 -24.54 -4.40 -7.23
CA TYR A 55 -25.04 -4.53 -8.60
C TYR A 55 -26.57 -4.43 -8.74
N GLU A 56 -27.29 -4.03 -7.70
CA GLU A 56 -28.75 -3.96 -7.68
C GLU A 56 -29.34 -3.00 -8.75
N ASN A 57 -28.53 -2.08 -9.30
CA ASN A 57 -28.89 -1.15 -10.37
C ASN A 57 -28.03 -1.29 -11.66
N SER A 58 -27.16 -2.30 -11.76
CA SER A 58 -26.15 -2.40 -12.83
C SER A 58 -26.32 -3.64 -13.70
N LYS A 59 -26.11 -3.51 -15.01
CA LYS A 59 -26.20 -4.60 -16.00
C LYS A 59 -25.41 -5.85 -15.54
N PRO A 60 -25.95 -7.07 -15.65
CA PRO A 60 -25.31 -8.31 -15.19
C PRO A 60 -23.95 -8.58 -15.86
N ILE A 61 -23.75 -8.06 -17.08
CA ILE A 61 -22.48 -8.12 -17.83
C ILE A 61 -21.34 -7.44 -17.05
N LYS A 62 -21.63 -6.35 -16.32
CA LYS A 62 -20.62 -5.59 -15.58
C LYS A 62 -20.05 -6.40 -14.41
N ARG A 63 -20.88 -7.23 -13.76
CA ARG A 63 -20.48 -8.13 -12.68
C ARG A 63 -19.49 -9.21 -13.15
N ILE A 64 -19.69 -9.75 -14.35
CA ILE A 64 -18.81 -10.77 -14.93
C ILE A 64 -17.47 -10.14 -15.33
N VAL A 65 -17.50 -8.98 -16.00
CA VAL A 65 -16.29 -8.27 -16.41
C VAL A 65 -15.45 -7.84 -15.20
N ASP A 66 -16.08 -7.27 -14.16
CA ASP A 66 -15.38 -6.91 -12.92
C ASP A 66 -14.81 -8.14 -12.20
N GLY A 67 -15.49 -9.29 -12.28
CA GLY A 67 -14.98 -10.56 -11.76
C GLY A 67 -13.74 -11.07 -12.52
N VAL A 68 -13.77 -11.05 -13.85
CA VAL A 68 -12.64 -11.45 -14.69
C VAL A 68 -11.44 -10.53 -14.46
N ILE A 69 -11.67 -9.21 -14.41
CA ILE A 69 -10.62 -8.23 -14.11
C ILE A 69 -10.03 -8.47 -12.71
N ALA A 70 -10.87 -8.74 -11.70
CA ALA A 70 -10.40 -9.04 -10.36
C ALA A 70 -9.54 -10.32 -10.30
N ILE A 71 -9.92 -11.38 -11.02
CA ILE A 71 -9.14 -12.62 -11.10
C ILE A 71 -7.79 -12.39 -11.80
N LEU A 72 -7.79 -11.67 -12.93
CA LEU A 72 -6.56 -11.32 -13.64
C LEU A 72 -5.64 -10.44 -12.78
N ALA A 73 -6.20 -9.46 -12.07
CA ALA A 73 -5.47 -8.61 -11.15
C ALA A 73 -4.92 -9.38 -9.93
N LEU A 74 -5.67 -10.35 -9.39
CA LEU A 74 -5.19 -11.24 -8.34
C LEU A 74 -4.02 -12.12 -8.82
N GLY A 75 -4.14 -12.71 -10.01
CA GLY A 75 -3.05 -13.50 -10.59
C GLY A 75 -1.78 -12.68 -10.80
N TYR A 76 -1.93 -11.47 -11.36
CA TYR A 76 -0.81 -10.58 -11.61
C TYR A 76 -0.16 -10.06 -10.31
N SER A 77 -0.97 -9.67 -9.33
CA SER A 77 -0.46 -9.21 -8.03
C SER A 77 0.24 -10.33 -7.24
N LEU A 78 -0.24 -11.57 -7.30
CA LEU A 78 0.49 -12.73 -6.74
C LEU A 78 1.85 -12.93 -7.42
N TRP A 79 1.90 -12.81 -8.74
CA TRP A 79 3.14 -12.94 -9.49
C TRP A 79 4.14 -11.83 -9.19
N ILE A 80 3.66 -10.58 -9.13
CA ILE A 80 4.46 -9.42 -8.73
C ILE A 80 4.97 -9.58 -7.29
N MET A 81 4.12 -10.00 -6.36
CA MET A 81 4.51 -10.16 -4.96
C MET A 81 5.58 -11.23 -4.81
N LYS A 82 5.47 -12.34 -5.56
CA LYS A 82 6.52 -13.36 -5.61
C LYS A 82 7.82 -12.84 -6.23
N SER A 83 7.73 -12.03 -7.29
CA SER A 83 8.91 -11.52 -8.01
C SER A 83 9.61 -10.35 -7.30
N GLY A 84 8.87 -9.54 -6.52
CA GLY A 84 9.39 -8.37 -5.81
C GLY A 84 9.86 -8.66 -4.38
N THR A 85 9.62 -9.85 -3.85
CA THR A 85 10.09 -10.23 -2.51
C THR A 85 11.54 -10.71 -2.57
N GLU A 86 12.48 -9.76 -2.69
CA GLU A 86 13.92 -10.06 -2.61
C GLU A 86 14.33 -10.42 -1.17
N ASN A 87 13.65 -9.86 -0.17
CA ASN A 87 13.91 -10.13 1.24
C ASN A 87 12.62 -10.12 2.06
N LEU A 88 12.28 -11.28 2.64
CA LEU A 88 11.08 -11.48 3.48
C LEU A 88 11.01 -10.49 4.65
N THR A 89 12.15 -10.05 5.18
CA THR A 89 12.20 -9.09 6.29
C THR A 89 11.69 -7.73 5.87
N ILE A 90 12.11 -7.24 4.69
CA ILE A 90 11.69 -5.94 4.15
C ILE A 90 10.20 -5.98 3.82
N PHE A 91 9.72 -7.10 3.29
CA PHE A 91 8.30 -7.33 3.04
C PHE A 91 7.46 -7.29 4.33
N LEU A 92 7.93 -7.95 5.39
CA LEU A 92 7.26 -7.92 6.70
C LEU A 92 7.25 -6.52 7.33
N LEU A 93 8.37 -5.77 7.24
CA LEU A 93 8.41 -4.38 7.72
C LEU A 93 7.46 -3.49 6.93
N SER A 94 7.37 -3.70 5.62
CA SER A 94 6.46 -3.00 4.73
C SER A 94 4.98 -3.29 5.04
N ALA A 95 4.63 -4.56 5.26
CA ALA A 95 3.31 -4.94 5.75
C ALA A 95 3.00 -4.32 7.12
N GLY A 96 3.98 -4.31 8.02
CA GLY A 96 3.88 -3.67 9.33
C GLY A 96 3.64 -2.16 9.22
N LEU A 97 4.36 -1.46 8.32
CA LEU A 97 4.18 -0.04 8.05
C LEU A 97 2.77 0.26 7.51
N PHE A 98 2.28 -0.57 6.59
CA PHE A 98 0.90 -0.47 6.09
C PHE A 98 -0.13 -0.65 7.22
N LEU A 99 0.03 -1.67 8.07
CA LEU A 99 -0.84 -1.91 9.23
C LEU A 99 -0.78 -0.77 10.25
N MET A 100 0.37 -0.11 10.41
CA MET A 100 0.51 1.05 11.28
C MET A 100 -0.37 2.21 10.82
N GLY A 101 -0.55 2.39 9.51
CA GLY A 101 -1.53 3.33 8.95
C GLY A 101 -2.96 3.02 9.39
N PHE A 102 -3.32 1.74 9.50
CA PHE A 102 -4.63 1.32 10.03
C PHE A 102 -4.73 1.50 11.55
N LEU A 103 -3.64 1.34 12.29
CA LEU A 103 -3.61 1.61 13.74
C LEU A 103 -3.81 3.11 14.06
N LEU A 104 -3.40 3.99 13.15
CA LEU A 104 -3.65 5.44 13.24
C LEU A 104 -5.09 5.82 12.82
N TYR A 105 -5.83 4.94 12.15
CA TYR A 105 -7.23 5.17 11.75
C TYR A 105 -8.17 5.54 12.93
N PRO A 106 -8.16 4.83 14.09
CA PRO A 106 -8.98 5.23 15.24
C PRO A 106 -8.58 6.59 15.86
N LEU A 107 -7.34 7.04 15.66
CA LEU A 107 -6.88 8.36 16.11
C LEU A 107 -7.41 9.50 15.21
N MET A 108 -7.75 9.20 13.95
CA MET A 108 -8.45 10.13 13.07
C MET A 108 -9.92 10.15 13.47
N LYS A 109 -10.25 11.01 14.46
CA LYS A 109 -11.61 11.25 14.97
C LYS A 109 -12.64 11.20 13.84
N LYS A 110 -13.67 10.35 13.99
CA LYS A 110 -14.87 10.40 13.15
C LYS A 110 -15.41 11.83 13.20
N GLN A 111 -15.35 12.54 12.07
CA GLN A 111 -16.15 13.73 11.89
C GLN A 111 -17.61 13.27 11.88
N THR A 112 -18.30 13.46 13.00
CA THR A 112 -19.75 13.29 13.08
C THR A 112 -20.35 14.34 12.14
N VAL A 113 -20.77 13.91 10.95
CA VAL A 113 -21.54 14.75 10.04
C VAL A 113 -22.84 15.06 10.75
N LEU A 114 -22.97 16.26 11.32
CA LEU A 114 -24.24 16.73 11.88
C LEU A 114 -25.28 16.74 10.76
N PRO A 115 -26.51 16.24 11.01
CA PRO A 115 -27.62 16.45 10.08
C PRO A 115 -27.85 17.96 9.92
N LYS A 116 -27.92 18.39 8.65
CA LYS A 116 -28.35 19.74 8.29
C LYS A 116 -29.88 19.71 8.32
N ASP A 117 -30.45 20.34 9.34
CA ASP A 117 -31.86 20.72 9.37
C ASP A 117 -32.19 21.73 8.24
#